data_AF-A0A483W4I5-F1
#
_entry.id   AF-A0A483W4I5-F1
#
_cell.length_a   1.000
_cell.length_b   1.000
_cell.length_c   1.000
_cell.angle_alpha   90.00
_cell.angle_beta   90.00
_cell.angle_gamma   90.00
#
_symmetry.space_group_name_H-M   'P 1'
#
loop_
_entity.id
_entity.type
_entity.pdbx_description
1 polymer ?
#
loop_
_entity_poly.entity_id
_entity_poly.type
_entity_poly.pdbx_seq_one_letter_code
_entity_poly.pdbx_strand_id
1 'polypeptide(L)' 'TEILTGELARGLADLTSPALAQTMQSIYHNPPAIDDAALEKFSVISICQQYRQLQRT' A
#
# COMPACT_ATOMS: atom_id res chain seq x y z
N THR A 1 -6.22 -7.12 5.53
CA THR A 1 -5.61 -5.78 5.67
C THR A 1 -5.08 -5.35 4.33
N GLU A 2 -5.44 -4.16 3.87
CA GLU A 2 -5.09 -3.60 2.55
C GLU A 2 -3.78 -2.80 2.59
N ILE A 3 -3.17 -2.53 1.43
CA ILE A 3 -1.82 -1.94 1.32
C ILE A 3 -1.77 -0.43 1.64
N LEU A 4 -2.87 0.32 1.46
CA LEU A 4 -2.96 1.76 1.74
C LEU A 4 -3.80 2.03 3.00
N THR A 5 -3.45 1.36 4.10
CA THR A 5 -4.11 1.51 5.39
C THR A 5 -3.13 1.96 6.47
N GLY A 6 -3.65 2.50 7.58
CA GLY A 6 -2.82 3.05 8.66
C GLY A 6 -1.96 4.22 8.17
N GLU A 7 -0.68 4.23 8.51
CA GLU A 7 0.26 5.30 8.12
C GLU A 7 0.40 5.46 6.59
N LEU A 8 0.25 4.38 5.82
CA LEU A 8 0.35 4.43 4.36
C LEU A 8 -0.87 5.10 3.71
N ALA A 9 -2.01 5.18 4.42
CA ALA A 9 -3.20 5.90 3.93
C ALA A 9 -2.95 7.40 3.79
N ARG A 10 -1.92 7.96 4.45
CA ARG A 10 -1.51 9.35 4.28
C ARG A 10 -1.08 9.66 2.84
N GLY A 11 -0.73 8.65 2.05
CA GLY A 11 -0.43 8.81 0.62
C GLY A 11 -1.66 8.93 -0.28
N LEU A 12 -2.86 8.74 0.26
CA LEU A 12 -4.11 8.92 -0.48
C LEU A 12 -4.47 10.40 -0.51
N ALA A 13 -4.59 10.95 -1.71
CA ALA A 13 -5.01 12.32 -1.96
C ALA A 13 -6.32 12.35 -2.74
N ASP A 14 -7.11 13.41 -2.55
CA ASP A 14 -8.22 13.71 -3.44
C ASP A 14 -7.71 13.95 -4.87
N LEU A 15 -8.58 13.70 -5.86
CA LEU A 15 -8.29 13.87 -7.29
C LEU A 15 -8.25 15.35 -7.71
N THR A 16 -7.48 16.16 -6.98
CA THR A 16 -7.27 17.59 -7.24
C THR A 16 -5.80 17.94 -7.10
N SER A 17 -5.30 18.86 -7.92
CA SER A 17 -3.89 19.28 -7.89
C SER A 17 -3.44 19.84 -6.53
N PRO A 18 -4.25 20.66 -5.81
CA PRO A 18 -3.85 21.15 -4.49
C PRO A 18 -3.73 20.05 -3.44
N ALA A 19 -4.69 19.11 -3.40
CA ALA A 19 -4.67 18.00 -2.45
C ALA A 19 -3.49 17.07 -2.71
N LEU A 20 -3.19 16.79 -3.98
CA LEU A 20 -2.02 16.01 -4.38
C LEU A 20 -0.72 16.69 -3.93
N ALA A 21 -0.54 17.99 -4.20
CA ALA A 21 0.67 18.73 -3.83
C ALA A 21 0.91 18.73 -2.31
N GLN A 22 -0.13 18.95 -1.51
CA GLN A 22 -0.04 18.88 -0.04
C GLN A 22 0.34 17.48 0.44
N THR A 23 -0.27 16.46 -0.13
CA THR A 23 0.00 15.06 0.21
C THR A 23 1.44 14.68 -0.12
N MET A 24 1.93 15.06 -1.30
CA MET A 24 3.32 14.85 -1.71
C MET A 24 4.30 15.55 -0.77
N GLN A 25 4.03 16.81 -0.40
CA GLN A 25 4.87 17.55 0.54
C GLN A 25 4.91 16.88 1.93
N SER A 26 3.76 16.43 2.43
CA SER A 26 3.67 15.73 3.71
C SER A 26 4.47 14.43 3.72
N ILE A 27 4.40 13.64 2.64
CA ILE A 27 5.16 12.38 2.53
C ILE A 27 6.66 12.67 2.39
N TYR A 28 7.04 13.68 1.61
CA TYR A 28 8.44 14.02 1.40
C TYR A 28 9.15 14.43 2.69
N HIS A 29 8.49 15.24 3.53
CA HIS A 29 9.06 15.70 4.79
C HIS A 29 8.91 14.71 5.94
N ASN A 30 7.92 13.82 5.87
CA ASN A 30 7.70 12.79 6.86
C ASN A 30 7.36 11.47 6.16
N PRO A 31 8.37 10.75 5.64
CA PRO A 31 8.15 9.52 4.90
C PRO A 31 7.58 8.45 5.85
N PRO A 32 6.48 7.76 5.47
CA PRO A 32 5.98 6.64 6.25
C PRO A 32 7.00 5.49 6.20
N ALA A 33 7.11 4.75 7.30
CA ALA A 33 7.92 3.54 7.31
C ALA A 33 7.29 2.48 6.40
N ILE A 34 8.10 1.91 5.51
CA ILE A 34 7.70 0.81 4.64
C ILE A 34 8.26 -0.47 5.26
N ASP A 35 7.38 -1.37 5.68
CA ASP A 35 7.74 -2.69 6.18
C ASP A 35 7.64 -3.72 5.05
N ASP A 36 8.79 -4.19 4.57
CA ASP A 36 8.88 -5.17 3.49
C ASP A 36 8.16 -6.48 3.84
N ALA A 37 8.15 -6.88 5.12
CA ALA A 37 7.45 -8.09 5.55
C ALA A 37 5.93 -7.94 5.41
N ALA A 38 5.40 -6.74 5.65
CA ALA A 38 4.00 -6.43 5.43
C ALA A 38 3.63 -6.37 3.94
N LEU A 39 4.59 -6.08 3.06
CA LEU A 39 4.39 -6.07 1.61
C LEU A 39 4.42 -7.47 0.98
N GLU A 40 5.14 -8.42 1.58
CA GLU A 40 5.32 -9.77 1.03
C GLU A 40 4.00 -10.51 0.75
N LYS A 41 2.97 -10.27 1.56
CA LYS A 41 1.63 -10.86 1.34
C LYS A 41 0.95 -10.37 0.05
N PHE A 42 1.37 -9.23 -0.48
CA PHE A 42 0.91 -8.67 -1.76
C PHE A 42 1.85 -9.01 -2.92
N SER A 43 2.90 -9.81 -2.68
CA SER A 43 3.81 -10.25 -3.74
C SER A 43 3.08 -11.17 -4.73
N VAL A 44 3.51 -11.16 -5.99
CA VAL A 44 2.95 -12.03 -7.03
C VAL A 44 3.04 -13.49 -6.63
N ILE A 45 4.15 -13.88 -6.00
CA ILE A 45 4.39 -15.25 -5.55
C ILE A 45 3.35 -15.65 -4.50
N SER A 46 3.18 -14.82 -3.45
CA SER A 46 2.20 -15.05 -2.38
C SER A 46 0.77 -15.14 -2.92
N ILE A 47 0.39 -14.25 -3.82
CA ILE A 47 -0.93 -14.22 -4.45
C ILE A 47 -1.16 -15.50 -5.28
N CYS A 48 -0.21 -15.87 -6.13
CA CYS A 48 -0.31 -17.09 -6.94
C CYS A 48 -0.40 -18.36 -6.06
N GLN A 49 0.31 -18.41 -4.94
CA GLN A 49 0.20 -19.52 -3.99
C GLN A 49 -1.20 -19.61 -3.37
N GLN A 50 -1.77 -18.49 -2.94
CA GLN A 50 -3.14 -18.43 -2.41
C GLN A 50 -4.17 -18.91 -3.44
N TYR A 51 -4.07 -18.46 -4.70
CA TYR A 51 -4.97 -18.93 -5.77
C TYR A 51 -4.87 -20.44 -6.03
N ARG A 52 -3.66 -21.01 -6.00
CA ARG A 52 -3.46 -22.46 -6.15
C ARG A 52 -4.04 -23.26 -4.99
N GLN A 53 -4.05 -22.70 -3.78
CA GLN A 53 -4.66 -23.34 -2.62
C GLN A 53 -6.18 -23.35 -2.72
N LEU A 54 -6.79 -22.28 -3.24
CA LEU A 54 -8.23 -22.19 -3.48
C LEU A 54 -8.72 -23.18 -4.56
N GLN A 55 -7.89 -23.57 -5.52
CA GLN A 55 -8.24 -24.59 -6.53
C GLN A 55 -8.23 -26.02 -5.99
N ARG A 56 -7.61 -26.27 -4.84
CA ARG A 56 -7.51 -27.61 -4.23
C ARG A 56 -8.62 -27.93 -3.23
N THR A 57 -9.53 -26.99 -3.03
CA THR A 57 -10.76 -27.11 -2.21
C THR A 57 -11.97 -27.17 -3.11
#